data_AF-A0A8J6JEP2-F1
#
_entry.id   AF-A0A8J6JEP2-F1
#
_cell.length_a   1.000
_cell.length_b   1.000
_cell.length_c   1.000
_cell.angle_alpha   90.00
_cell.angle_beta   90.00
_cell.angle_gamma   90.00
#
_symmetry.space_group_name_H-M   'P 1'
#
loop_
_entity.id
_entity.type
_entity.pdbx_description
1 polymer ?
#
loop_
_entity_poly.entity_id
_entity_poly.type
_entity_poly.pdbx_seq_one_letter_code
_entity_poly.pdbx_strand_id
1 'polypeptide(L)'
;MPSSRLFEIVYLLLQRRRMTAAELAERFEVSVRTVYRDIDALSAAGVPVYAIPGKGGGVALMEHCVLDRAAFSEGEQRQLLTALQSLPGDARLGAEEVLAKLSGLFRRSEPDWLQVDMSRWGSAGADNAKFDAVKSAILSHRVLRFPYAGSDGQTNWRRVCPARLVFKGRAWYLQGLCLDRKDWRTFKLTRILALELLEETFAPLPPPPSIEPEGPYSGSVLPVRLRFSPAMAWRVYDEFDANCVVREPDGALSVSAALPEDAWLYGYLLSFGADLKVLEPERLCRRLGQLAKEIWQNSEKADTGCQDCCDILAASNRQEESFMNQQFCQSCGMPLSDALLGTEADGAPSPHYCKYCYQNGAFTCAMTMEEMIEFCTPMMVQANPVLTPEQAKTQMRQFFPSLLRWKK
;
A
#
# COMPACT_ATOMS: atom_id res chain seq x y z
N MET A 1 1.48 -24.56 55.98
CA MET A 1 1.42 -24.55 54.50
C MET A 1 0.56 -25.70 53.97
N PRO A 2 -0.78 -25.63 54.04
CA PRO A 2 -1.66 -26.68 53.49
C PRO A 2 -1.86 -26.55 51.97
N SER A 3 -1.98 -25.32 51.45
CA SER A 3 -2.33 -25.07 50.04
C SER A 3 -1.26 -25.47 49.03
N SER A 4 0.03 -25.33 49.38
CA SER A 4 1.15 -25.75 48.51
C SER A 4 1.18 -27.27 48.31
N ARG A 5 0.85 -28.04 49.36
CA ARG A 5 0.88 -29.50 49.32
C ARG A 5 -0.29 -30.08 48.52
N LEU A 6 -1.48 -29.48 48.62
CA LEU A 6 -2.65 -29.88 47.82
C LEU A 6 -2.37 -29.75 46.31
N PHE A 7 -1.75 -28.63 45.90
CA PHE A 7 -1.37 -28.42 44.50
C PHE A 7 -0.33 -29.45 44.04
N GLU A 8 0.67 -29.73 44.86
CA GLU A 8 1.72 -30.69 44.52
C GLU A 8 1.21 -32.14 44.45
N ILE A 9 0.24 -32.53 45.31
CA ILE A 9 -0.46 -33.82 45.20
C ILE A 9 -1.14 -33.95 43.84
N VAL A 10 -1.88 -32.92 43.39
CA VAL A 10 -2.54 -32.93 42.08
C VAL A 10 -1.53 -33.06 40.95
N TYR A 11 -0.43 -32.32 41.00
CA TYR A 11 0.64 -32.37 39.99
C TYR A 11 1.28 -33.77 39.89
N LEU A 12 1.58 -34.39 41.03
CA LEU A 12 2.16 -35.74 41.06
C LEU A 12 1.21 -36.79 40.50
N LEU A 13 -0.08 -36.68 40.81
CA LEU A 13 -1.11 -37.58 40.26
C LEU A 13 -1.30 -37.38 38.75
N LEU A 14 -1.13 -36.16 38.22
CA LEU A 14 -1.13 -35.89 36.77
C LEU A 14 0.06 -36.55 36.06
N GLN A 15 1.25 -36.55 36.66
CA GLN A 15 2.46 -37.14 36.04
C GLN A 15 2.50 -38.66 36.11
N ARG A 16 2.20 -39.23 37.28
CA ARG A 16 2.43 -40.66 37.57
C ARG A 16 1.17 -41.52 37.45
N ARG A 17 0.02 -40.91 37.10
CA ARG A 17 -1.35 -41.47 37.04
C ARG A 17 -1.90 -42.00 38.36
N ARG A 18 -1.06 -42.59 39.23
CA ARG A 18 -1.47 -43.19 40.50
C ARG A 18 -0.31 -43.20 41.50
N MET A 19 -0.60 -42.91 42.77
CA MET A 19 0.33 -43.03 43.89
C MET A 19 -0.38 -43.51 45.15
N THR A 20 0.27 -44.31 45.98
CA THR A 20 -0.27 -44.75 47.27
C THR A 20 -0.23 -43.62 48.30
N ALA A 21 -1.12 -43.69 49.30
CA ALA A 21 -1.10 -42.72 50.40
C ALA A 21 0.20 -42.81 51.23
N ALA A 22 0.87 -43.96 51.24
CA ALA A 22 2.18 -44.15 51.89
C ALA A 22 3.30 -43.43 51.13
N GLU A 23 3.35 -43.53 49.80
CA GLU A 23 4.33 -42.82 48.98
C GLU A 23 4.15 -41.30 49.06
N LEU A 24 2.90 -40.82 49.10
CA LEU A 24 2.61 -39.41 49.30
C LEU A 24 3.02 -38.97 50.72
N ALA A 25 2.76 -39.79 51.74
CA ALA A 25 3.12 -39.50 53.13
C ALA A 25 4.64 -39.39 53.32
N GLU A 26 5.40 -40.32 52.74
CA GLU A 26 6.85 -40.31 52.76
C GLU A 26 7.42 -39.09 52.03
N ARG A 27 6.90 -38.77 50.84
CA ARG A 27 7.38 -37.64 50.04
C ARG A 27 7.14 -36.28 50.68
N PHE A 28 6.00 -36.12 51.34
CA PHE A 28 5.63 -34.86 51.98
C PHE A 28 6.03 -34.80 53.46
N GLU A 29 6.72 -35.83 53.97
CA GLU A 29 7.12 -35.96 55.39
C GLU A 29 5.92 -35.78 56.35
N VAL A 30 4.78 -36.37 56.01
CA VAL A 30 3.54 -36.31 56.81
C VAL A 30 2.98 -37.69 57.12
N SER A 31 2.02 -37.76 58.04
CA SER A 31 1.30 -39.01 58.29
C SER A 31 0.37 -39.38 57.12
N VAL A 32 0.12 -40.68 56.93
CA VAL A 32 -0.89 -41.18 55.98
C VAL A 32 -2.28 -40.59 56.25
N ARG A 33 -2.61 -40.35 57.53
CA ARG A 33 -3.86 -39.68 57.93
C ARG A 33 -3.95 -38.25 57.40
N THR A 34 -2.83 -37.53 57.33
CA THR A 34 -2.77 -36.19 56.76
C THR A 34 -3.00 -36.22 55.26
N VAL A 35 -2.44 -37.20 54.56
CA VAL A 35 -2.66 -37.40 53.11
C VAL A 35 -4.14 -37.66 52.82
N TYR A 36 -4.81 -38.52 53.57
CA TYR A 36 -6.26 -38.73 53.40
C TYR A 36 -7.07 -37.46 53.64
N ARG A 37 -6.72 -36.67 54.67
CA ARG A 37 -7.37 -35.38 54.92
C ARG A 37 -7.19 -34.39 53.76
N ASP A 38 -6.03 -34.42 53.13
CA ASP A 38 -5.73 -33.57 51.97
C ASP A 38 -6.47 -34.05 50.71
N ILE A 39 -6.64 -35.36 50.53
CA ILE A 39 -7.47 -35.95 49.46
C ILE A 39 -8.94 -35.60 49.67
N ASP A 40 -9.45 -35.66 50.90
CA ASP A 40 -10.82 -35.25 51.22
C ASP A 40 -11.01 -33.76 50.94
N ALA A 41 -10.01 -32.92 51.24
CA ALA A 41 -10.04 -31.49 50.93
C ALA A 41 -10.03 -31.22 49.42
N LEU A 42 -9.25 -31.99 48.64
CA LEU A 42 -9.25 -31.94 47.17
C LEU A 42 -10.62 -32.36 46.61
N SER A 43 -11.20 -33.44 47.14
CA SER A 43 -12.54 -33.91 46.75
C SER A 43 -13.61 -32.87 47.09
N ALA A 44 -13.55 -32.26 48.27
CA ALA A 44 -14.48 -31.21 48.69
C ALA A 44 -14.35 -29.93 47.85
N ALA A 45 -13.15 -29.66 47.31
CA ALA A 45 -12.89 -28.57 46.36
C ALA A 45 -13.27 -28.91 44.91
N GLY A 46 -13.90 -30.06 44.66
CA GLY A 46 -14.36 -30.47 43.33
C GLY A 46 -13.28 -31.10 42.44
N VAL A 47 -12.11 -31.46 42.98
CA VAL A 47 -11.10 -32.23 42.25
C VAL A 47 -11.49 -33.72 42.29
N PRO A 48 -11.71 -34.39 41.16
CA PRO A 48 -12.20 -35.77 41.13
C PRO A 48 -11.07 -36.78 41.34
N VAL A 49 -10.56 -36.78 42.57
CA VAL A 49 -9.66 -37.80 43.11
C VAL A 49 -10.47 -39.00 43.58
N TYR A 50 -9.94 -40.20 43.38
CA TYR A 50 -10.52 -41.44 43.89
C TYR A 50 -9.43 -42.36 44.42
N ALA A 51 -9.80 -43.23 45.36
CA ALA A 51 -8.91 -44.22 45.93
C ALA A 51 -9.32 -45.62 45.47
N ILE A 52 -8.37 -46.37 44.93
CA ILE A 52 -8.55 -47.78 44.56
C ILE A 52 -7.97 -48.64 45.70
N PRO A 53 -8.78 -49.45 46.40
CA PRO A 53 -8.27 -50.37 47.42
C PRO A 53 -7.61 -51.61 46.81
N GLY A 54 -6.66 -52.22 47.53
CA GLY A 54 -6.03 -53.51 47.17
C GLY A 54 -4.55 -53.43 46.77
N LYS A 55 -3.98 -54.58 46.40
CA LYS A 55 -2.56 -54.70 45.99
C LYS A 55 -2.37 -54.05 44.62
N GLY A 56 -1.59 -52.97 44.57
CA GLY A 56 -1.50 -52.09 43.40
C GLY A 56 -2.57 -51.00 43.37
N GLY A 57 -3.30 -50.79 44.46
CA GLY A 57 -4.21 -49.67 44.66
C GLY A 57 -3.48 -48.34 44.89
N GLY A 58 -4.23 -47.27 45.12
CA GLY A 58 -3.67 -45.94 45.35
C GLY A 58 -4.67 -44.83 45.03
N VAL A 59 -4.23 -43.61 45.29
CA VAL A 59 -4.91 -42.37 44.94
C VAL A 59 -4.63 -42.10 43.47
N ALA A 60 -5.68 -41.81 42.72
CA ALA A 60 -5.59 -41.47 41.30
C ALA A 60 -6.56 -40.34 40.98
N LEU A 61 -6.28 -39.63 39.90
CA LEU A 61 -7.24 -38.74 39.25
C LEU A 61 -8.06 -39.58 38.27
N MET A 62 -9.38 -39.37 38.19
CA MET A 62 -10.21 -40.07 37.21
C MET A 62 -9.57 -39.96 35.81
N GLU A 63 -9.52 -41.06 35.04
CA GLU A 63 -8.77 -41.12 33.76
C GLU A 63 -9.25 -40.10 32.71
N HIS A 64 -10.46 -39.58 32.89
CA HIS A 64 -11.12 -38.52 32.12
C HIS A 64 -11.11 -37.17 32.86
N CYS A 65 -10.20 -37.03 33.84
CA CYS A 65 -9.90 -35.80 34.55
C CYS A 65 -8.41 -35.43 34.49
N VAL A 66 -7.72 -35.86 33.43
CA VAL A 66 -6.55 -35.13 32.93
C VAL A 66 -7.06 -33.84 32.30
N LEU A 67 -7.52 -32.86 33.10
CA LEU A 67 -8.01 -31.57 32.58
C LEU A 67 -8.83 -31.76 31.29
N ASP A 68 -9.75 -32.73 31.29
CA ASP A 68 -10.50 -33.05 30.09
C ASP A 68 -11.42 -31.86 29.88
N ARG A 69 -11.04 -31.04 28.89
CA ARG A 69 -11.69 -29.78 28.51
C ARG A 69 -11.46 -28.66 29.52
N ALA A 70 -10.39 -27.91 29.31
CA ALA A 70 -10.46 -26.47 29.53
C ALA A 70 -11.70 -25.95 28.78
N ALA A 71 -12.84 -25.82 29.47
CA ALA A 71 -14.06 -25.05 29.18
C ALA A 71 -14.65 -24.95 27.74
N PHE A 72 -14.06 -25.59 26.74
CA PHE A 72 -14.26 -25.25 25.32
C PHE A 72 -14.59 -26.51 24.52
N SER A 73 -15.74 -26.47 23.87
CA SER A 73 -16.19 -27.38 22.82
C SER A 73 -15.24 -27.39 21.62
N GLU A 74 -15.41 -28.38 20.74
CA GLU A 74 -14.66 -28.45 19.48
C GLU A 74 -14.81 -27.20 18.62
N GLY A 75 -16.00 -26.58 18.60
CA GLY A 75 -16.22 -25.31 17.91
C GLY A 75 -15.40 -24.18 18.52
N GLU A 76 -15.41 -24.07 19.86
CA GLU A 76 -14.67 -23.05 20.59
C GLU A 76 -13.15 -23.22 20.47
N GLN A 77 -12.65 -24.46 20.46
CA GLN A 77 -11.24 -24.75 20.20
C GLN A 77 -10.80 -24.28 18.81
N ARG A 78 -11.61 -24.56 17.77
CA ARG A 78 -11.33 -24.07 16.41
C ARG A 78 -11.37 -22.54 16.35
N GLN A 79 -12.34 -21.91 17.03
CA GLN A 79 -12.44 -20.47 17.09
C GLN A 79 -11.23 -19.83 17.78
N LEU A 80 -10.73 -20.43 18.87
CA LEU A 80 -9.53 -19.96 19.58
C LEU A 80 -8.28 -20.07 18.71
N LEU A 81 -8.08 -21.20 18.03
CA LEU A 81 -6.95 -21.36 17.11
C LEU A 81 -7.04 -20.37 15.94
N THR A 82 -8.24 -20.19 15.36
CA THR A 82 -8.47 -19.20 14.29
C THR A 82 -8.24 -17.77 14.77
N ALA A 83 -8.63 -17.44 16.00
CA ALA A 83 -8.43 -16.12 16.60
C ALA A 83 -6.95 -15.81 16.86
N LEU A 84 -6.14 -16.82 17.19
CA LEU A 84 -4.69 -16.66 17.33
C LEU A 84 -4.01 -16.49 15.96
N GLN A 85 -4.46 -17.21 14.94
CA GLN A 85 -3.98 -17.06 13.56
C GLN A 85 -4.31 -15.69 12.94
N SER A 86 -5.38 -15.03 13.41
CA SER A 86 -5.83 -13.74 12.90
C SER A 86 -5.13 -12.53 13.54
N LEU A 87 -4.22 -12.74 14.49
CA LEU A 87 -3.45 -11.67 15.12
C LEU A 87 -2.43 -11.06 14.13
N PRO A 88 -2.25 -9.72 14.13
CA PRO A 88 -1.32 -9.02 13.24
C PRO A 88 0.14 -9.17 13.64
N GLY A 89 1.03 -9.18 12.65
CA GLY A 89 2.44 -8.80 12.81
C GLY A 89 3.23 -9.64 13.81
N ASP A 90 4.14 -9.03 14.57
CA ASP A 90 5.01 -9.74 15.54
C ASP A 90 4.26 -10.27 16.76
N ALA A 91 2.99 -9.89 16.95
CA ALA A 91 2.10 -10.61 17.87
C ALA A 91 1.94 -12.08 17.45
N ARG A 92 2.17 -12.40 16.16
CA ARG A 92 2.24 -13.76 15.62
C ARG A 92 3.52 -14.50 16.05
N LEU A 93 4.67 -13.84 16.22
CA LEU A 93 5.90 -14.51 16.66
C LEU A 93 5.78 -15.06 18.09
N GLY A 94 5.10 -14.32 18.99
CA GLY A 94 4.73 -14.83 20.32
C GLY A 94 3.52 -15.76 20.28
N ALA A 95 2.59 -15.56 19.34
CA ALA A 95 1.44 -16.43 19.17
C ALA A 95 1.81 -17.77 18.52
N GLU A 96 2.86 -17.91 17.73
CA GLU A 96 3.29 -19.17 17.11
C GLU A 96 3.67 -20.20 18.17
N GLU A 97 4.38 -19.79 19.22
CA GLU A 97 4.71 -20.68 20.34
C GLU A 97 3.45 -21.03 21.15
N VAL A 98 2.56 -20.06 21.40
CA VAL A 98 1.28 -20.28 22.09
C VAL A 98 0.34 -21.16 21.26
N LEU A 99 0.34 -20.98 19.95
CA LEU A 99 -0.46 -21.69 18.98
C LEU A 99 0.08 -23.11 18.81
N ALA A 100 1.40 -23.31 18.75
CA ALA A 100 1.99 -24.65 18.80
C ALA A 100 1.64 -25.38 20.10
N LYS A 101 1.70 -24.69 21.25
CA LYS A 101 1.30 -25.24 22.55
C LYS A 101 -0.19 -25.58 22.61
N LEU A 102 -1.07 -24.72 22.11
CA LEU A 102 -2.52 -24.93 22.11
C LEU A 102 -2.97 -25.95 21.05
N SER A 103 -2.39 -25.96 19.87
CA SER A 103 -2.59 -27.00 18.85
C SER A 103 -2.16 -28.36 19.39
N GLY A 104 -1.04 -28.43 20.11
CA GLY A 104 -0.59 -29.62 20.83
C GLY A 104 -1.55 -30.03 21.96
N LEU A 105 -2.06 -29.06 22.74
CA LEU A 105 -3.02 -29.29 23.82
C LEU A 105 -4.37 -29.81 23.29
N PHE A 106 -4.88 -29.23 22.21
CA PHE A 106 -6.13 -29.62 21.57
C PHE A 106 -5.98 -30.82 20.62
N ARG A 107 -4.73 -31.26 20.35
CA ARG A 107 -4.38 -32.31 19.38
C ARG A 107 -5.02 -32.09 18.01
N ARG A 108 -5.03 -30.83 17.55
CA ARG A 108 -5.61 -30.45 16.26
C ARG A 108 -4.58 -29.78 15.40
N SER A 109 -4.65 -30.09 14.10
CA SER A 109 -3.88 -29.40 13.09
C SER A 109 -4.43 -28.00 12.87
N GLU A 110 -3.53 -27.11 12.50
CA GLU A 110 -3.84 -25.75 12.08
C GLU A 110 -4.79 -25.77 10.88
N PRO A 111 -5.93 -25.06 10.93
CA PRO A 111 -6.76 -24.86 9.75
C PRO A 111 -6.02 -23.91 8.78
N ASP A 112 -5.44 -24.42 7.70
CA ASP A 112 -4.76 -23.63 6.67
C ASP A 112 -5.73 -23.10 5.60
N TRP A 113 -6.73 -22.35 6.06
CA TRP A 113 -7.69 -21.67 5.17
C TRP A 113 -7.72 -20.15 5.39
N LEU A 114 -7.07 -19.67 6.47
CA LEU A 114 -7.06 -18.27 6.87
C LEU A 114 -5.62 -17.79 7.09
N GLN A 115 -5.13 -16.97 6.18
CA GLN A 115 -3.91 -16.20 6.36
C GLN A 115 -4.27 -14.72 6.53
N VAL A 116 -3.87 -14.15 7.66
CA VAL A 116 -4.07 -12.72 7.94
C VAL A 116 -2.70 -12.04 7.89
N ASP A 117 -2.46 -11.31 6.81
CA ASP A 117 -1.36 -10.35 6.71
C ASP A 117 -1.94 -8.94 6.76
N MET A 118 -1.53 -8.19 7.79
CA MET A 118 -1.94 -6.79 7.97
C MET A 118 -0.84 -5.80 7.62
N SER A 119 0.31 -6.28 7.12
CA SER A 119 1.32 -5.44 6.50
C SER A 119 0.80 -4.91 5.17
N ARG A 120 1.37 -3.80 4.71
CA ARG A 120 1.09 -3.30 3.38
C ARG A 120 1.94 -4.09 2.40
N TRP A 121 1.43 -4.27 1.19
CA TRP A 121 2.25 -4.71 0.06
C TRP A 121 3.49 -3.82 -0.06
N GLY A 122 4.68 -4.41 0.09
CA GLY A 122 5.96 -3.72 0.06
C GLY A 122 6.39 -3.03 1.36
N SER A 123 5.63 -3.10 2.46
CA SER A 123 6.11 -2.64 3.77
C SER A 123 6.85 -3.78 4.47
N ALA A 124 8.18 -3.70 4.48
CA ALA A 124 9.08 -4.68 5.12
C ALA A 124 9.01 -4.64 6.66
N GLY A 125 7.82 -4.85 7.25
CA GLY A 125 7.62 -4.96 8.70
C GLY A 125 7.58 -3.64 9.51
N ALA A 126 7.84 -2.48 8.90
CA ALA A 126 7.85 -1.18 9.61
C ALA A 126 6.50 -0.83 10.30
N ASP A 127 5.39 -1.33 9.76
CA ASP A 127 4.06 -1.14 10.35
C ASP A 127 3.88 -1.97 11.63
N ASN A 128 4.54 -3.13 11.75
CA ASN A 128 4.50 -4.00 12.94
C ASN A 128 5.24 -3.35 14.12
N ALA A 129 6.45 -2.83 13.90
CA ALA A 129 7.22 -2.17 14.95
C ALA A 129 6.46 -0.99 15.59
N LYS A 130 5.75 -0.20 14.77
CA LYS A 130 4.87 0.87 15.27
C LYS A 130 3.69 0.32 16.07
N PHE A 131 3.05 -0.75 15.60
CA PHE A 131 1.97 -1.40 16.33
C PHE A 131 2.42 -1.85 17.73
N ASP A 132 3.55 -2.55 17.82
CA ASP A 132 4.06 -3.07 19.09
C ASP A 132 4.50 -1.97 20.05
N ALA A 133 5.12 -0.91 19.54
CA ALA A 133 5.48 0.23 20.36
C ALA A 133 4.24 0.94 20.93
N VAL A 134 3.17 1.10 20.13
CA VAL A 134 1.90 1.66 20.62
C VAL A 134 1.23 0.72 21.62
N LYS A 135 1.20 -0.60 21.35
CA LYS A 135 0.68 -1.61 22.28
C LYS A 135 1.42 -1.57 23.62
N SER A 136 2.75 -1.52 23.59
CA SER A 136 3.58 -1.40 24.78
C SER A 136 3.25 -0.12 25.56
N ALA A 137 3.08 1.02 24.88
CA ALA A 137 2.71 2.28 25.50
C ALA A 137 1.33 2.24 26.19
N ILE A 138 0.34 1.60 25.57
CA ILE A 138 -0.99 1.40 26.16
C ILE A 138 -0.89 0.55 27.43
N LEU A 139 -0.24 -0.62 27.34
CA LEU A 139 -0.14 -1.57 28.46
C LEU A 139 0.71 -1.04 29.61
N SER A 140 1.71 -0.20 29.31
CA SER A 140 2.58 0.44 30.32
C SER A 140 2.09 1.82 30.78
N HIS A 141 0.92 2.29 30.29
CA HIS A 141 0.37 3.59 30.63
C HIS A 141 1.36 4.76 30.43
N ARG A 142 2.13 4.72 29.33
CA ARG A 142 3.16 5.73 28.99
C ARG A 142 2.73 6.65 27.86
N VAL A 143 3.06 7.93 27.99
CA VAL A 143 2.73 8.97 27.01
C VAL A 143 3.53 8.75 25.72
N LEU A 144 2.84 8.88 24.59
CA LEU A 144 3.45 8.86 23.26
C LEU A 144 3.65 10.27 22.73
N ARG A 145 4.78 10.50 22.06
CA ARG A 145 5.06 11.72 21.31
C ARG A 145 5.39 11.38 19.87
N PHE A 146 4.78 12.09 18.93
CA PHE A 146 5.01 11.82 17.51
C PHE A 146 4.63 13.00 16.60
N PRO A 147 5.32 13.18 15.45
CA PRO A 147 4.83 13.99 14.35
C PRO A 147 3.70 13.26 13.62
N TYR A 148 2.56 13.93 13.48
CA TYR A 148 1.37 13.39 12.83
C TYR A 148 1.02 14.21 11.59
N ALA A 149 0.93 13.54 10.44
CA ALA A 149 0.44 14.12 9.21
C ALA A 149 -1.10 14.22 9.28
N GLY A 150 -1.61 15.44 9.51
CA GLY A 150 -3.03 15.74 9.59
C GLY A 150 -3.73 15.66 8.23
N SER A 151 -5.07 15.49 8.25
CA SER A 151 -5.89 15.57 7.02
C SER A 151 -5.93 16.99 6.42
N ASP A 152 -5.51 18.00 7.19
CA ASP A 152 -5.36 19.39 6.77
C ASP A 152 -4.06 19.66 6.00
N GLY A 153 -3.24 18.62 5.78
CA GLY A 153 -1.94 18.71 5.10
C GLY A 153 -0.81 19.17 6.00
N GLN A 154 -1.07 19.53 7.27
CA GLN A 154 -0.04 19.96 8.19
C GLN A 154 0.54 18.77 8.97
N THR A 155 1.86 18.77 9.14
CA THR A 155 2.52 17.82 10.05
C THR A 155 2.81 18.52 11.37
N ASN A 156 2.17 18.06 12.43
CA ASN A 156 2.30 18.65 13.75
C ASN A 156 2.70 17.60 14.79
N TRP A 157 3.52 18.01 15.75
CA TRP A 157 3.80 17.17 16.92
C TRP A 157 2.55 17.00 17.78
N ARG A 158 2.39 15.80 18.31
CA ARG A 158 1.30 15.42 19.21
C ARG A 158 1.86 14.71 20.43
N ARG A 159 1.34 15.05 21.60
CA ARG A 159 1.49 14.26 22.83
C ARG A 159 0.16 13.60 23.16
N VAL A 160 0.16 12.29 23.33
CA VAL A 160 -1.06 11.49 23.47
C VAL A 160 -0.90 10.48 24.58
N CYS A 161 -1.88 10.40 25.47
CA CYS A 161 -2.05 9.26 26.37
C CYS A 161 -2.82 8.17 25.61
N PRO A 162 -2.16 7.09 25.15
CA PRO A 162 -2.81 6.08 24.32
C PRO A 162 -3.77 5.22 25.13
N ALA A 163 -4.94 4.91 24.57
CA ALA A 163 -5.96 4.13 25.27
C ALA A 163 -6.33 2.82 24.56
N ARG A 164 -6.46 2.84 23.23
CA ARG A 164 -6.93 1.67 22.47
C ARG A 164 -6.39 1.65 21.05
N LEU A 165 -6.01 0.46 20.58
CA LEU A 165 -5.80 0.18 19.16
C LEU A 165 -7.10 -0.34 18.54
N VAL A 166 -7.47 0.19 17.37
CA VAL A 166 -8.68 -0.16 16.65
C VAL A 166 -8.32 -0.52 15.22
N PHE A 167 -8.76 -1.69 14.76
CA PHE A 167 -8.68 -2.09 13.36
C PHE A 167 -10.00 -1.80 12.67
N LYS A 168 -10.00 -0.91 11.67
CA LYS A 168 -11.21 -0.53 10.93
C LYS A 168 -10.88 -0.18 9.48
N GLY A 169 -11.71 -0.58 8.53
CA GLY A 169 -11.54 -0.22 7.11
C GLY A 169 -10.14 -0.53 6.57
N ARG A 170 -9.62 -1.72 6.90
CA ARG A 170 -8.28 -2.22 6.53
C ARG A 170 -7.11 -1.37 7.04
N ALA A 171 -7.28 -0.65 8.15
CA ALA A 171 -6.20 0.13 8.77
C ALA A 171 -6.26 0.14 10.30
N TRP A 172 -5.09 0.30 10.91
CA TRP A 172 -4.94 0.51 12.35
C TRP A 172 -5.05 1.98 12.74
N TYR A 173 -5.78 2.22 13.83
CA TYR A 173 -5.95 3.51 14.46
C TYR A 173 -5.61 3.43 15.96
N LEU A 174 -5.01 4.49 16.48
CA LEU A 174 -4.81 4.73 17.90
C LEU A 174 -5.88 5.71 18.39
N GLN A 175 -6.72 5.30 19.31
CA GLN A 175 -7.53 6.21 20.12
C GLN A 175 -6.73 6.59 21.37
N GLY A 176 -6.63 7.89 21.64
CA GLY A 176 -5.95 8.41 22.81
C GLY A 176 -6.40 9.81 23.17
N LEU A 177 -6.15 10.19 24.42
CA LEU A 177 -6.38 11.55 24.90
C LEU A 177 -5.22 12.44 24.42
N CYS A 178 -5.51 13.36 23.51
CA CYS A 178 -4.53 14.31 23.00
C CYS A 178 -4.30 15.40 24.05
N LEU A 179 -3.08 15.49 24.59
CA LEU A 179 -2.77 16.44 25.66
C LEU A 179 -2.80 17.89 25.16
N ASP A 180 -2.44 18.12 23.90
CA ASP A 180 -2.45 19.46 23.28
C ASP A 180 -3.88 19.98 23.08
N ARG A 181 -4.83 19.10 22.78
CA ARG A 181 -6.24 19.43 22.54
C ARG A 181 -7.14 19.18 23.74
N LYS A 182 -6.62 18.50 24.77
CA LYS A 182 -7.34 18.07 25.98
C LYS A 182 -8.63 17.30 25.66
N ASP A 183 -8.60 16.48 24.62
CA ASP A 183 -9.78 15.77 24.10
C ASP A 183 -9.39 14.46 23.40
N TRP A 184 -10.35 13.54 23.29
CA TRP A 184 -10.19 12.27 22.60
C TRP A 184 -9.98 12.48 21.10
N ARG A 185 -8.97 11.81 20.55
CA ARG A 185 -8.66 11.83 19.12
C ARG A 185 -8.28 10.44 18.63
N THR A 186 -8.58 10.22 17.35
CA THR A 186 -8.24 9.00 16.64
C THR A 186 -7.14 9.30 15.63
N PHE A 187 -6.03 8.58 15.71
CA PHE A 187 -4.84 8.76 14.89
C PHE A 187 -4.62 7.52 14.03
N LYS A 188 -4.57 7.67 12.71
CA LYS A 188 -4.24 6.55 11.81
C LYS A 188 -2.75 6.22 11.97
N LEU A 189 -2.40 4.97 12.31
CA LEU A 189 -1.00 4.58 12.60
C LEU A 189 -0.04 4.88 11.45
N THR A 190 -0.56 4.83 10.23
CA THR A 190 0.23 5.07 9.03
C THR A 190 0.54 6.54 8.76
N ARG A 191 -0.12 7.46 9.47
CA ARG A 191 0.16 8.91 9.44
C ARG A 191 1.07 9.37 10.59
N ILE A 192 1.45 8.44 11.48
CA ILE A 192 2.49 8.64 12.49
C ILE A 192 3.84 8.39 11.82
N LEU A 193 4.61 9.46 11.63
CA LEU A 193 5.84 9.41 10.83
C LEU A 193 7.03 8.87 11.64
N ALA A 194 7.07 9.19 12.93
CA ALA A 194 8.01 8.65 13.90
C ALA A 194 7.27 8.46 15.22
N LEU A 195 7.74 7.56 16.08
CA LEU A 195 7.09 7.27 17.36
C LEU A 195 8.12 7.31 18.49
N GLU A 196 7.87 8.15 19.49
CA GLU A 196 8.69 8.29 20.69
C GLU A 196 7.85 7.90 21.91
N LEU A 197 8.38 6.99 22.73
CA LEU A 197 7.78 6.58 23.99
C LEU A 197 8.42 7.35 25.13
N LEU A 198 7.63 8.17 25.82
CA LEU A 198 8.13 8.99 26.93
C LEU A 198 8.13 8.20 28.24
N GLU A 199 8.97 8.60 29.18
CA GLU A 199 8.98 8.05 30.54
C GLU A 199 7.77 8.50 31.38
N GLU A 200 7.10 9.57 30.94
CA GLU A 200 5.88 10.09 31.58
C GLU A 200 4.75 9.05 31.54
N THR A 201 4.22 8.72 32.73
CA THR A 201 3.08 7.81 32.89
C THR A 201 1.79 8.58 33.20
N PHE A 202 0.64 8.00 32.87
CA PHE A 202 -0.67 8.59 33.16
C PHE A 202 -1.59 7.62 33.90
N ALA A 203 -2.53 8.16 34.68
CA ALA A 203 -3.54 7.36 35.37
C ALA A 203 -4.49 6.69 34.36
N PRO A 204 -5.13 5.55 34.71
CA PRO A 204 -6.09 4.88 33.83
C PRO A 204 -7.14 5.86 33.29
N LEU A 205 -7.27 5.91 31.96
CA LEU A 205 -8.24 6.77 31.28
C LEU A 205 -9.63 6.11 31.29
N PRO A 206 -10.72 6.90 31.26
CA PRO A 206 -12.04 6.34 30.96
C PRO A 206 -12.03 5.68 29.57
N PRO A 207 -12.96 4.75 29.29
CA PRO A 207 -13.05 4.12 27.99
C PRO A 207 -13.21 5.19 26.89
N PRO A 208 -12.45 5.11 25.79
CA PRO A 208 -12.58 6.06 24.69
C PRO A 208 -13.97 5.94 24.05
N PRO A 209 -14.48 7.03 23.45
CA PRO A 209 -15.75 7.02 22.73
C PRO A 209 -15.71 6.05 21.54
N SER A 210 -16.89 5.69 21.03
CA SER A 210 -16.99 4.92 19.79
C SER A 210 -16.22 5.60 18.67
N ILE A 211 -15.54 4.81 17.84
CA ILE A 211 -14.83 5.33 16.66
C ILE A 211 -15.82 5.82 15.58
N GLU A 212 -17.05 5.30 15.62
CA GLU A 212 -18.16 5.83 14.84
C GLU A 212 -18.88 6.85 15.70
N PRO A 213 -19.09 8.08 15.21
CA PRO A 213 -19.98 9.00 15.89
C PRO A 213 -21.36 8.33 15.99
N GLU A 214 -21.88 8.22 17.21
CA GLU A 214 -23.26 7.78 17.43
C GLU A 214 -24.19 8.91 16.95
N GLY A 215 -24.87 8.67 15.83
CA GLY A 215 -25.79 9.62 15.22
C GLY A 215 -25.60 9.75 13.71
N PRO A 216 -26.53 10.44 13.00
CA PRO A 216 -26.33 10.75 11.59
C PRO A 216 -25.02 11.53 11.42
N TYR A 217 -24.25 11.15 10.40
CA TYR A 217 -22.99 11.80 10.05
C TYR A 217 -23.15 13.33 10.08
N SER A 218 -22.39 13.99 10.95
CA SER A 218 -22.50 15.44 11.18
C SER A 218 -21.83 16.28 10.09
N GLY A 219 -21.13 15.65 9.15
CA GLY A 219 -20.65 16.29 7.93
C GLY A 219 -21.72 16.33 6.84
N SER A 220 -21.57 17.23 5.86
CA SER A 220 -22.43 17.25 4.69
C SER A 220 -22.19 15.99 3.86
N VAL A 221 -23.20 15.11 3.82
CA VAL A 221 -23.19 13.96 2.91
C VAL A 221 -23.75 14.43 1.56
N LEU A 222 -23.05 14.10 0.49
CA LEU A 222 -23.42 14.44 -0.87
C LEU A 222 -23.97 13.20 -1.59
N PRO A 223 -25.24 13.23 -2.03
CA PRO A 223 -25.75 12.23 -2.96
C PRO A 223 -25.00 12.34 -4.28
N VAL A 224 -24.44 11.23 -4.75
CA VAL A 224 -23.68 11.15 -6.00
C VAL A 224 -24.26 10.07 -6.90
N ARG A 225 -24.24 10.34 -8.20
CA ARG A 225 -24.48 9.34 -9.24
C ARG A 225 -23.23 9.24 -10.11
N LEU A 226 -22.65 8.05 -10.14
CA LEU A 226 -21.36 7.77 -10.77
C LEU A 226 -21.57 6.73 -11.86
N ARG A 227 -20.83 6.82 -12.95
CA ARG A 227 -20.78 5.80 -14.00
C ARG A 227 -19.34 5.35 -14.17
N PHE A 228 -19.11 4.04 -14.12
CA PHE A 228 -17.80 3.43 -14.28
C PHE A 228 -17.75 2.61 -15.57
N SER A 229 -16.56 2.55 -16.19
CA SER A 229 -16.30 1.66 -17.31
C SER A 229 -16.40 0.18 -16.86
N PRO A 230 -16.68 -0.76 -17.79
CA PRO A 230 -16.74 -2.18 -17.46
C PRO A 230 -15.44 -2.73 -16.85
N ALA A 231 -14.28 -2.12 -17.17
CA ALA A 231 -12.98 -2.53 -16.68
C ALA A 231 -12.81 -2.34 -15.16
N MET A 232 -13.58 -1.43 -14.56
CA MET A 232 -13.54 -1.13 -13.13
C MET A 232 -14.50 -1.98 -12.28
N ALA A 233 -15.15 -2.99 -12.86
CA ALA A 233 -16.13 -3.81 -12.14
C ALA A 233 -15.61 -4.39 -10.82
N TRP A 234 -14.39 -4.92 -10.81
CA TRP A 234 -13.75 -5.48 -9.61
C TRP A 234 -13.71 -4.47 -8.46
N ARG A 235 -13.25 -3.25 -8.74
CA ARG A 235 -13.10 -2.20 -7.74
C ARG A 235 -14.44 -1.60 -7.31
N VAL A 236 -15.39 -1.48 -8.23
CA VAL A 236 -16.75 -1.02 -7.90
C VAL A 236 -17.38 -1.97 -6.88
N TYR A 237 -17.26 -3.28 -7.06
CA TYR A 237 -17.79 -4.26 -6.12
C TYR A 237 -16.97 -4.39 -4.81
N ASP A 238 -15.70 -3.96 -4.80
CA ASP A 238 -14.90 -3.87 -3.56
C ASP A 238 -15.33 -2.70 -2.66
N GLU A 239 -15.97 -1.68 -3.23
CA GLU A 239 -16.22 -0.40 -2.57
C GLU A 239 -17.71 -0.06 -2.40
N PHE A 240 -18.59 -0.63 -3.24
CA PHE A 240 -20.03 -0.42 -3.17
C PHE A 240 -20.78 -1.75 -3.05
N ASP A 241 -21.80 -1.76 -2.21
CA ASP A 241 -22.72 -2.89 -2.11
C ASP A 241 -23.46 -3.09 -3.44
N ALA A 242 -23.72 -4.35 -3.80
CA ALA A 242 -24.33 -4.71 -5.08
C ALA A 242 -25.73 -4.09 -5.29
N ASN A 243 -26.44 -3.72 -4.21
CA ASN A 243 -27.75 -3.06 -4.25
C ASN A 243 -27.68 -1.61 -4.76
N CYS A 244 -26.53 -0.96 -4.68
CA CYS A 244 -26.29 0.39 -5.14
C CYS A 244 -25.78 0.45 -6.58
N VAL A 245 -25.49 -0.71 -7.21
CA VAL A 245 -24.86 -0.84 -8.52
C VAL A 245 -25.86 -1.37 -9.55
N VAL A 246 -26.03 -0.64 -10.64
CA VAL A 246 -26.84 -1.03 -11.80
C VAL A 246 -25.92 -1.26 -12.99
N ARG A 247 -25.94 -2.47 -13.55
CA ARG A 247 -25.22 -2.76 -14.79
C ARG A 247 -26.04 -2.31 -15.99
N GLU A 248 -25.42 -1.50 -16.83
CA GLU A 248 -26.05 -0.92 -18.00
C GLU A 248 -25.93 -1.81 -19.24
N PRO A 249 -26.73 -1.56 -20.30
CA PRO A 249 -26.73 -2.38 -21.51
C PRO A 249 -25.38 -2.42 -22.24
N ASP A 250 -24.58 -1.37 -22.13
CA ASP A 250 -23.22 -1.28 -22.69
C ASP A 250 -22.16 -1.94 -21.80
N GLY A 251 -22.57 -2.54 -20.67
CA GLY A 251 -21.71 -3.18 -19.69
C GLY A 251 -21.12 -2.23 -18.65
N ALA A 252 -21.36 -0.92 -18.76
CA ALA A 252 -20.94 0.05 -17.75
C ALA A 252 -21.69 -0.15 -16.42
N LEU A 253 -21.17 0.41 -15.34
CA LEU A 253 -21.75 0.30 -14.01
C LEU A 253 -22.16 1.67 -13.51
N SER A 254 -23.45 1.87 -13.27
CA SER A 254 -23.99 3.06 -12.63
C SER A 254 -24.18 2.85 -11.14
N VAL A 255 -23.66 3.76 -10.32
CA VAL A 255 -23.68 3.68 -8.87
C VAL A 255 -24.39 4.90 -8.29
N SER A 256 -25.32 4.68 -7.36
CA SER A 256 -25.94 5.74 -6.57
C SER A 256 -25.58 5.58 -5.09
N ALA A 257 -24.89 6.56 -4.53
CA ALA A 257 -24.40 6.51 -3.15
C ALA A 257 -24.45 7.90 -2.49
N ALA A 258 -24.34 7.95 -1.17
CA ALA A 258 -24.21 9.18 -0.41
C ALA A 258 -22.82 9.19 0.25
N LEU A 259 -21.94 10.10 -0.19
CA LEU A 259 -20.54 10.15 0.25
C LEU A 259 -20.23 11.47 0.99
N PRO A 260 -19.34 11.48 2.00
CA PRO A 260 -18.93 12.72 2.67
C PRO A 260 -18.35 13.75 1.69
N GLU A 261 -18.80 14.99 1.73
CA GLU A 261 -18.26 16.07 0.89
C GLU A 261 -17.05 16.73 1.55
N ASP A 262 -15.90 16.06 1.49
CA ASP A 262 -14.63 16.57 2.00
C ASP A 262 -13.46 16.37 1.00
N ALA A 263 -12.24 16.72 1.41
CA ALA A 263 -11.05 16.56 0.56
C ALA A 263 -10.79 15.10 0.17
N TRP A 264 -11.23 14.13 0.98
CA TRP A 264 -11.06 12.71 0.68
C TRP A 264 -11.91 12.31 -0.53
N LEU A 265 -13.15 12.80 -0.64
CA LEU A 265 -14.04 12.48 -1.77
C LEU A 265 -13.41 12.80 -3.12
N TYR A 266 -12.77 13.97 -3.26
CA TYR A 266 -12.18 14.35 -4.54
C TYR A 266 -11.00 13.45 -4.93
N GLY A 267 -10.10 13.17 -3.99
CA GLY A 267 -8.97 12.26 -4.23
C GLY A 267 -9.43 10.82 -4.49
N TYR A 268 -10.45 10.37 -3.75
CA TYR A 268 -11.09 9.09 -3.94
C TYR A 268 -11.66 8.93 -5.35
N LEU A 269 -12.45 9.89 -5.83
CA LEU A 269 -13.01 9.84 -7.18
C LEU A 269 -11.92 9.95 -8.27
N LEU A 270 -10.93 10.82 -8.10
CA LEU A 270 -9.80 10.93 -9.03
C LEU A 270 -8.99 9.63 -9.14
N SER A 271 -8.94 8.82 -8.09
CA SER A 271 -8.21 7.55 -8.11
C SER A 271 -8.78 6.49 -9.07
N PHE A 272 -9.98 6.70 -9.60
CA PHE A 272 -10.55 5.88 -10.68
C PHE A 272 -10.09 6.32 -12.09
N GLY A 273 -9.36 7.43 -12.19
CA GLY A 273 -8.84 7.93 -13.45
C GLY A 273 -9.95 8.25 -14.47
N ALA A 274 -9.68 7.95 -15.74
CA ALA A 274 -10.61 8.20 -16.84
C ALA A 274 -11.78 7.21 -16.91
N ASP A 275 -11.74 6.13 -16.10
CA ASP A 275 -12.80 5.12 -16.06
C ASP A 275 -14.02 5.55 -15.24
N LEU A 276 -13.95 6.69 -14.55
CA LEU A 276 -15.07 7.28 -13.82
C LEU A 276 -15.65 8.49 -14.55
N LYS A 277 -16.98 8.52 -14.66
CA LYS A 277 -17.76 9.70 -15.02
C LYS A 277 -18.74 10.05 -13.92
N VAL A 278 -18.62 11.25 -13.35
CA VAL A 278 -19.62 11.78 -12.42
C VAL A 278 -20.82 12.28 -13.20
N LEU A 279 -21.99 11.68 -12.97
CA LEU A 279 -23.26 12.09 -13.56
C LEU A 279 -23.92 13.20 -12.73
N GLU A 280 -23.95 13.04 -11.40
CA GLU A 280 -24.52 14.03 -10.47
C GLU A 280 -23.72 14.08 -9.16
N PRO A 281 -23.63 15.25 -8.49
CA PRO A 281 -24.13 16.55 -8.94
C PRO A 281 -23.11 17.30 -9.81
N GLU A 282 -23.58 18.26 -10.61
CA GLU A 282 -22.74 18.99 -11.56
C GLU A 282 -21.56 19.73 -10.89
N ARG A 283 -21.77 20.25 -9.67
CA ARG A 283 -20.71 20.91 -8.89
C ARG A 283 -19.50 19.99 -8.65
N LEU A 284 -19.73 18.70 -8.44
CA LEU A 284 -18.70 17.71 -8.21
C LEU A 284 -17.92 17.43 -9.51
N CYS A 285 -18.63 17.30 -10.62
CA CYS A 285 -18.04 17.15 -11.96
C CYS A 285 -17.12 18.34 -12.29
N ARG A 286 -17.59 19.58 -12.10
CA ARG A 286 -16.79 20.79 -12.33
C ARG A 286 -15.54 20.84 -11.45
N ARG A 287 -15.66 20.49 -10.17
CA ARG A 287 -14.52 20.49 -9.24
C ARG A 287 -13.47 19.44 -9.61
N LEU A 288 -13.89 18.23 -9.97
CA LEU A 288 -12.97 17.18 -10.44
C LEU A 288 -12.29 17.56 -11.75
N GLY A 289 -13.02 18.18 -12.69
CA GLY A 289 -12.44 18.68 -13.94
C GLY A 289 -11.38 19.76 -13.72
N GLN A 290 -11.60 20.67 -12.77
CA GLN A 290 -10.58 21.66 -12.37
C GLN A 290 -9.35 20.99 -11.79
N LEU A 291 -9.52 20.04 -10.85
CA LEU A 291 -8.39 19.30 -10.25
C LEU A 291 -7.62 18.49 -11.29
N ALA A 292 -8.31 17.83 -12.22
CA ALA A 292 -7.68 17.10 -13.32
C ALA A 292 -6.86 18.04 -14.21
N LYS A 293 -7.37 19.25 -14.49
CA LYS A 293 -6.63 20.28 -15.23
C LYS A 293 -5.40 20.75 -14.45
N GLU A 294 -5.52 21.01 -13.15
CA GLU A 294 -4.39 21.39 -12.29
C GLU A 294 -3.31 20.28 -12.26
N ILE A 295 -3.72 19.01 -12.15
CA ILE A 295 -2.82 17.85 -12.21
C ILE A 295 -2.09 17.82 -13.56
N TRP A 296 -2.83 17.99 -14.66
CA TRP A 296 -2.25 18.02 -16.01
C TRP A 296 -1.25 19.17 -16.18
N GLN A 297 -1.57 20.36 -15.68
CA GLN A 297 -0.67 21.52 -15.70
C GLN A 297 0.58 21.31 -14.84
N ASN A 298 0.46 20.63 -13.70
CA ASN A 298 1.60 20.27 -12.86
C ASN A 298 2.52 19.23 -13.52
N SER A 299 1.98 18.45 -14.46
CA SER A 299 2.78 17.52 -15.28
C SER A 299 3.40 18.18 -16.54
N GLU A 300 3.09 19.46 -16.83
CA GLU A 300 3.42 20.08 -18.11
C GLU A 300 4.88 20.60 -18.27
N LYS A 301 5.81 20.39 -17.32
CA LYS A 301 7.27 20.63 -17.52
C LYS A 301 8.15 19.70 -16.67
N ALA A 302 9.23 19.09 -17.13
CA ALA A 302 9.93 19.13 -18.42
C ALA A 302 9.99 17.73 -19.05
N ASP A 303 10.28 17.66 -20.36
CA ASP A 303 10.95 16.50 -20.97
C ASP A 303 12.11 16.07 -20.06
N THR A 304 11.80 15.15 -19.15
CA THR A 304 12.79 14.37 -18.43
C THR A 304 12.97 13.20 -19.36
N GLY A 305 14.01 13.29 -20.19
CA GLY A 305 14.40 12.22 -21.10
C GLY A 305 14.27 10.88 -20.36
N CYS A 306 13.61 9.93 -21.01
CA CYS A 306 13.34 8.57 -20.56
C CYS A 306 14.33 8.10 -19.48
N GLN A 307 13.86 7.98 -18.23
CA GLN A 307 14.68 7.55 -17.10
C GLN A 307 15.17 6.09 -17.22
N ASP A 308 14.67 5.33 -18.20
CA ASP A 308 15.07 3.95 -18.43
C ASP A 308 16.32 3.80 -19.32
N CYS A 309 16.85 4.89 -19.92
CA CYS A 309 17.97 4.83 -20.87
C CYS A 309 19.12 5.82 -20.58
N CYS A 310 19.33 6.25 -19.33
CA CYS A 310 20.31 7.29 -19.00
C CYS A 310 21.79 6.93 -19.28
N ASP A 311 22.15 5.64 -19.41
CA ASP A 311 23.56 5.26 -19.61
C ASP A 311 24.01 5.24 -21.08
N ILE A 312 23.10 5.41 -22.05
CA ILE A 312 23.43 5.26 -23.49
C ILE A 312 23.31 6.57 -24.28
N LEU A 313 22.60 7.58 -23.77
CA LEU A 313 22.37 8.82 -24.53
C LEU A 313 22.77 10.05 -23.71
N ALA A 314 23.81 10.75 -24.15
CA ALA A 314 24.17 12.05 -23.63
C ALA A 314 23.05 13.07 -23.90
N ALA A 315 22.98 14.11 -23.06
CA ALA A 315 21.99 15.18 -23.12
C ALA A 315 21.78 15.67 -24.55
N SER A 316 20.52 15.66 -25.02
CA SER A 316 20.13 16.33 -26.26
C SER A 316 20.44 17.82 -26.09
N ASN A 317 21.44 18.29 -26.83
CA ASN A 317 21.69 19.72 -26.97
C ASN A 317 20.48 20.33 -27.70
N ARG A 318 20.06 21.52 -27.26
CA ARG A 318 18.98 22.37 -27.83
C ARG A 318 19.10 22.71 -29.34
N GLN A 319 19.93 22.01 -30.11
CA GLN A 319 20.01 22.12 -31.56
C GLN A 319 18.82 21.45 -32.27
N GLU A 320 18.20 20.42 -31.70
CA GLU A 320 17.13 19.66 -32.37
C GLU A 320 15.85 20.48 -32.59
N GLU A 321 15.48 21.38 -31.66
CA GLU A 321 14.34 22.29 -31.87
C GLU A 321 14.57 23.31 -33.00
N SER A 322 15.83 23.67 -33.31
CA SER A 322 16.12 24.57 -34.45
C SER A 322 15.99 23.88 -35.82
N PHE A 323 16.09 22.55 -35.86
CA PHE A 323 15.99 21.78 -37.10
C PHE A 323 14.54 21.59 -37.57
N MET A 324 13.56 21.55 -36.66
CA MET A 324 12.16 21.29 -37.02
C MET A 324 11.44 22.47 -37.71
N ASN A 325 12.01 23.68 -37.67
CA ASN A 325 11.45 24.87 -38.33
C ASN A 325 12.37 25.47 -39.43
N GLN A 326 13.43 24.77 -39.83
CA GLN A 326 14.36 25.24 -40.87
C GLN A 326 13.80 24.96 -42.27
N GLN A 327 13.72 26.01 -43.10
CA GLN A 327 13.45 25.86 -44.54
C GLN A 327 14.73 25.39 -45.25
N PHE A 328 14.61 24.41 -46.16
CA PHE A 328 15.73 23.87 -46.93
C PHE A 328 15.62 24.26 -48.40
N CYS A 329 16.77 24.41 -49.06
CA CYS A 329 16.84 24.64 -50.49
C CYS A 329 16.25 23.44 -51.23
N GLN A 330 15.23 23.68 -52.03
CA GLN A 330 14.49 22.68 -52.79
C GLN A 330 15.26 22.16 -54.02
N SER A 331 16.59 22.32 -54.04
CA SER A 331 17.52 21.82 -55.06
C SER A 331 18.69 21.06 -54.43
N CYS A 332 19.46 21.67 -53.52
CA CYS A 332 20.63 21.02 -52.92
C CYS A 332 20.41 20.53 -51.48
N GLY A 333 19.25 20.78 -50.87
CA GLY A 333 18.94 20.36 -49.50
C GLY A 333 19.66 21.14 -48.39
N MET A 334 20.41 22.20 -48.72
CA MET A 334 21.08 23.05 -47.73
C MET A 334 20.06 23.91 -46.96
N PRO A 335 20.22 24.14 -45.65
CA PRO A 335 19.40 25.08 -44.89
C PRO A 335 19.41 26.48 -45.51
N LEU A 336 18.23 27.09 -45.64
CA LEU A 336 18.06 28.46 -46.12
C LEU A 336 18.16 29.45 -44.95
N SER A 337 18.77 30.59 -45.25
CA SER A 337 18.76 31.79 -44.42
C SER A 337 18.64 32.98 -45.37
N ASP A 338 18.16 34.13 -44.86
CA ASP A 338 17.91 35.33 -45.68
C ASP A 338 19.14 35.76 -46.50
N ALA A 339 20.37 35.51 -46.01
CA ALA A 339 21.62 35.83 -46.69
C ALA A 339 22.01 34.86 -47.84
N LEU A 340 21.28 33.75 -47.98
CA LEU A 340 21.58 32.67 -48.91
C LEU A 340 20.48 32.44 -49.96
N LEU A 341 19.41 33.24 -49.98
CA LEU A 341 18.33 33.12 -50.95
C LEU A 341 18.81 33.46 -52.37
N GLY A 342 18.34 32.68 -53.35
CA GLY A 342 18.53 32.98 -54.78
C GLY A 342 17.66 34.14 -55.25
N THR A 343 17.67 34.43 -56.55
CA THR A 343 16.85 35.51 -57.14
C THR A 343 15.91 34.98 -58.22
N GLU A 344 14.66 35.45 -58.18
CA GLU A 344 13.66 35.25 -59.24
C GLU A 344 13.92 36.18 -60.44
N ALA A 345 13.18 36.00 -61.53
CA ALA A 345 13.39 36.77 -62.77
C ALA A 345 13.14 38.29 -62.61
N ASP A 346 12.34 38.68 -61.63
CA ASP A 346 12.04 40.06 -61.25
C ASP A 346 13.05 40.65 -60.24
N GLY A 347 14.06 39.88 -59.83
CA GLY A 347 15.07 40.26 -58.85
C GLY A 347 14.66 40.06 -57.39
N ALA A 348 13.46 39.53 -57.11
CA ALA A 348 13.03 39.22 -55.75
C ALA A 348 13.77 37.98 -55.18
N PRO A 349 13.93 37.87 -53.85
CA PRO A 349 14.51 36.67 -53.23
C PRO A 349 13.64 35.43 -53.45
N SER A 350 14.27 34.32 -53.83
CA SER A 350 13.57 33.05 -54.04
C SER A 350 13.13 32.43 -52.71
N PRO A 351 11.85 32.04 -52.54
CA PRO A 351 11.37 31.39 -51.33
C PRO A 351 11.80 29.92 -51.19
N HIS A 352 12.42 29.35 -52.22
CA HIS A 352 12.67 27.91 -52.31
C HIS A 352 14.12 27.52 -52.59
N TYR A 353 14.91 28.41 -53.20
CA TYR A 353 16.23 28.07 -53.70
C TYR A 353 17.32 28.97 -53.15
N CYS A 354 18.51 28.41 -52.94
CA CYS A 354 19.67 29.18 -52.52
C CYS A 354 20.36 29.84 -53.72
N LYS A 355 21.13 30.91 -53.46
CA LYS A 355 21.89 31.67 -54.47
C LYS A 355 22.90 30.84 -55.25
N TYR A 356 23.32 29.69 -54.75
CA TYR A 356 24.22 28.79 -55.46
C TYR A 356 23.51 27.92 -56.48
N CYS A 357 22.23 27.60 -56.23
CA CYS A 357 21.43 26.74 -57.10
C CYS A 357 20.62 27.54 -58.13
N TYR A 358 20.17 28.75 -57.79
CA TYR A 358 19.20 29.49 -58.60
C TYR A 358 19.43 31.00 -58.53
N GLN A 359 19.53 31.64 -59.71
CA GLN A 359 19.69 33.09 -59.85
C GLN A 359 18.98 33.58 -61.10
N ASN A 360 18.39 34.78 -61.01
CA ASN A 360 17.72 35.50 -62.10
C ASN A 360 16.66 34.65 -62.83
N GLY A 361 15.89 33.87 -62.08
CA GLY A 361 14.82 33.04 -62.64
C GLY A 361 15.29 31.73 -63.29
N ALA A 362 16.56 31.34 -63.14
CA ALA A 362 17.10 30.12 -63.72
C ALA A 362 18.06 29.38 -62.78
N PHE A 363 18.16 28.05 -62.94
CA PHE A 363 19.16 27.26 -62.24
C PHE A 363 20.56 27.58 -62.77
N THR A 364 21.51 27.80 -61.87
CA THR A 364 22.90 28.19 -62.19
C THR A 364 23.67 27.08 -62.93
N CYS A 365 23.19 25.83 -62.84
CA CYS A 365 23.80 24.66 -63.43
C CYS A 365 22.75 23.65 -63.91
N ALA A 366 22.92 23.18 -65.14
CA ALA A 366 22.16 22.06 -65.70
C ALA A 366 22.87 20.75 -65.34
N MET A 367 22.44 20.12 -64.25
CA MET A 367 22.97 18.85 -63.76
C MET A 367 21.83 17.93 -63.32
N THR A 368 22.07 16.63 -63.42
CA THR A 368 21.22 15.56 -62.92
C THR A 368 21.23 15.50 -61.39
N MET A 369 20.26 14.79 -60.81
CA MET A 369 20.22 14.59 -59.35
C MET A 369 21.48 13.89 -58.83
N GLU A 370 22.02 12.91 -59.58
CA GLU A 370 23.22 12.18 -59.17
C GLU A 370 24.46 13.07 -59.19
N GLU A 371 24.59 13.93 -60.19
CA GLU A 371 25.67 14.93 -60.27
C GLU A 371 25.55 15.97 -59.13
N MET A 372 24.33 16.35 -58.74
CA MET A 372 24.10 17.22 -57.57
C MET A 372 24.52 16.53 -56.26
N ILE A 373 24.24 15.23 -56.11
CA ILE A 373 24.64 14.45 -54.92
C ILE A 373 26.17 14.39 -54.83
N GLU A 374 26.86 14.11 -55.93
CA GLU A 374 28.33 14.13 -55.97
C GLU A 374 28.88 15.52 -55.62
N PHE A 375 28.27 16.58 -56.14
CA PHE A 375 28.65 17.96 -55.82
C PHE A 375 28.47 18.32 -54.33
N CYS A 376 27.37 17.89 -53.71
CA CYS A 376 27.06 18.19 -52.31
C CYS A 376 27.80 17.29 -51.31
N THR A 377 28.24 16.10 -51.71
CA THR A 377 28.90 15.12 -50.84
C THR A 377 30.09 15.69 -50.04
N PRO A 378 31.09 16.36 -50.65
CA PRO A 378 32.21 16.89 -49.88
C PRO A 378 31.78 17.95 -48.86
N MET A 379 30.78 18.76 -49.18
CA MET A 379 30.26 19.79 -48.27
C MET A 379 29.51 19.18 -47.08
N MET A 380 28.75 18.10 -47.32
CA MET A 380 28.01 17.38 -46.28
C MET A 380 28.96 16.65 -45.31
N VAL A 381 30.01 16.01 -45.82
CA VAL A 381 31.04 15.36 -44.99
C VAL A 381 31.83 16.38 -44.19
N GLN A 382 32.15 17.54 -44.78
CA GLN A 382 32.82 18.63 -44.07
C GLN A 382 31.95 19.21 -42.94
N ALA A 383 30.65 19.36 -43.19
CA ALA A 383 29.70 19.85 -42.18
C ALA A 383 29.38 18.80 -41.11
N ASN A 384 29.59 17.52 -41.40
CA ASN A 384 29.23 16.41 -40.51
C ASN A 384 30.35 15.34 -40.50
N PRO A 385 31.44 15.54 -39.73
CA PRO A 385 32.65 14.71 -39.79
C PRO A 385 32.45 13.23 -39.41
N VAL A 386 31.30 12.89 -38.85
CA VAL A 386 30.91 11.52 -38.45
C VAL A 386 30.47 10.68 -39.66
N LEU A 387 30.06 11.31 -40.77
CA LEU A 387 29.58 10.62 -41.96
C LEU A 387 30.72 10.31 -42.94
N THR A 388 30.77 9.07 -43.42
CA THR A 388 31.60 8.74 -44.58
C THR A 388 30.97 9.29 -45.87
N PRO A 389 31.77 9.55 -46.94
CA PRO A 389 31.22 10.01 -48.23
C PRO A 389 30.10 9.12 -48.77
N GLU A 390 30.21 7.80 -48.64
CA GLU A 390 29.17 6.86 -49.10
C GLU A 390 27.88 6.92 -48.27
N GLN A 391 28.00 7.15 -46.95
CA GLN A 391 26.84 7.36 -46.09
C GLN A 391 26.14 8.68 -46.41
N ALA A 392 26.89 9.75 -46.67
CA ALA A 392 26.35 11.04 -47.08
C ALA A 392 25.59 10.94 -48.41
N LYS A 393 26.17 10.27 -49.41
CA LYS A 393 25.50 9.98 -50.70
C LYS A 393 24.21 9.19 -50.51
N THR A 394 24.23 8.16 -49.66
CA THR A 394 23.05 7.33 -49.38
C THR A 394 21.92 8.15 -48.76
N GLN A 395 22.22 9.01 -47.79
CA GLN A 395 21.22 9.91 -47.19
C GLN A 395 20.64 10.88 -48.22
N MET A 396 21.48 11.50 -49.05
CA MET A 396 21.01 12.43 -50.07
C MET A 396 20.17 11.74 -51.16
N ARG A 397 20.48 10.49 -51.55
CA ARG A 397 19.64 9.71 -52.47
C ARG A 397 18.24 9.43 -51.93
N GLN A 398 18.09 9.32 -50.60
CA GLN A 398 16.78 9.16 -49.97
C GLN A 398 16.02 10.50 -49.88
N PHE A 399 16.73 11.60 -49.62
CA PHE A 399 16.12 12.89 -49.37
C PHE A 399 15.81 13.70 -50.65
N PHE A 400 16.74 13.77 -51.61
CA PHE A 400 16.63 14.62 -52.80
C PHE A 400 15.38 14.38 -53.66
N PRO A 401 14.84 13.15 -53.80
CA PRO A 401 13.57 12.92 -54.51
C PRO A 401 12.37 13.68 -53.93
N SER A 402 12.43 14.12 -52.67
CA SER A 402 11.37 14.91 -52.03
C SER A 402 11.41 16.41 -52.38
N LEU A 403 12.51 16.90 -52.96
CA LEU A 403 12.74 18.32 -53.25
C LEU A 403 12.11 18.75 -54.58
N LEU A 404 11.58 19.97 -54.65
CA LEU A 404 10.83 20.47 -55.82
C LEU A 404 11.57 20.36 -57.16
N ARG A 405 12.91 20.54 -57.19
CA ARG A 405 13.69 20.44 -58.43
C ARG A 405 13.73 19.01 -59.00
N TRP A 406 13.69 18.00 -58.13
CA TRP A 406 13.90 16.60 -58.52
C TRP A 406 12.61 15.77 -58.51
N LYS A 407 11.55 16.34 -57.95
CA LYS A 407 10.21 15.76 -57.94
C LYS A 407 9.70 15.65 -59.38
N LYS A 408 9.73 14.43 -59.93
CA LYS A 408 9.09 14.08 -61.20
C LYS A 408 7.62 13.80 -61.02
#